data_AF-J8FEK7-F1
#
_entry.id   AF-J8FEK7-F1
#
_cell.length_a   1.000
_cell.length_b   1.000
_cell.length_c   1.000
_cell.angle_alpha   90.00
_cell.angle_beta   90.00
_cell.angle_gamma   90.00
#
_symmetry.space_group_name_H-M   'P 1'
#
loop_
_entity.id
_entity.type
_entity.pdbx_description
1 polymer ?
#
loop_
_entity_poly.entity_id
_entity_poly.type
_entity_poly.pdbx_seq_one_letter_code
_entity_poly.pdbx_strand_id
1 'polypeptide(L)'
;MSGKEVEIIGSNTTSAISYAQNIENGMKDSLNQAKDLKAYVTGAKWNGKTRDAFLSYLDLIIQYNSEMVEAFEGHTKALKELDKSIQTYGDRPEVRAIKQL
;
A
#
# COMPACT_ATOMS: atom_id res chain seq x y z
N MET A 1 -7.05 5.77 -26.75
CA MET A 1 -5.84 5.31 -26.03
C MET A 1 -5.85 3.78 -26.05
N SER A 2 -4.99 3.15 -26.86
CA SER A 2 -4.83 1.69 -26.80
C SER A 2 -3.96 1.41 -25.57
N GLY A 3 -4.58 1.01 -24.46
CA GLY A 3 -3.83 0.57 -23.28
C GLY A 3 -2.97 -0.64 -23.66
N LYS A 4 -1.73 -0.69 -23.16
CA LYS A 4 -0.93 -1.92 -23.27
C LYS A 4 -1.69 -3.05 -22.59
N GLU A 5 -1.78 -4.18 -23.25
CA GLU A 5 -2.31 -5.41 -22.67
C GLU A 5 -1.44 -5.80 -21.47
N VAL A 6 -2.08 -6.01 -20.32
CA VAL A 6 -1.41 -6.42 -19.08
C VAL A 6 -1.71 -7.90 -18.90
N GLU A 7 -0.71 -8.74 -19.15
CA GLU A 7 -0.79 -10.17 -18.89
C GLU A 7 -0.41 -10.46 -17.44
N ILE A 8 -1.28 -11.17 -16.72
CA ILE A 8 -1.03 -11.59 -15.34
C ILE A 8 -0.65 -13.07 -15.35
N ILE A 9 0.62 -13.33 -15.10
CA ILE A 9 1.14 -14.70 -14.97
C ILE A 9 0.95 -15.15 -13.53
N GLY A 10 0.09 -16.15 -13.31
CA GLY A 10 -0.27 -16.66 -11.98
C GLY A 10 0.92 -17.11 -11.13
N SER A 11 2.02 -17.59 -11.72
CA SER A 11 3.24 -17.93 -10.96
C SER A 11 3.94 -16.73 -10.33
N ASN A 12 3.66 -15.52 -10.82
CA ASN A 12 4.34 -14.29 -10.42
C ASN A 12 3.54 -13.49 -9.38
N THR A 13 2.31 -13.91 -9.04
CA THR A 13 1.44 -13.21 -8.07
C THR A 13 2.06 -13.18 -6.68
N THR A 14 2.70 -14.27 -6.25
CA THR A 14 3.43 -14.33 -4.97
C THR A 14 4.51 -13.25 -4.87
N SER A 15 5.31 -13.08 -5.93
CA SER A 15 6.35 -12.03 -5.98
C SER A 15 5.73 -10.65 -5.98
N ALA A 16 4.66 -10.43 -6.76
CA ALA A 16 3.95 -9.15 -6.79
C ALA A 16 3.37 -8.78 -5.42
N ILE A 17 2.78 -9.73 -4.69
CA ILE A 17 2.30 -9.54 -3.32
C ILE A 17 3.46 -9.18 -2.40
N SER A 18 4.59 -9.87 -2.49
CA SER A 18 5.76 -9.58 -1.66
C SER A 18 6.28 -8.15 -1.90
N TYR A 19 6.40 -7.71 -3.15
CA TYR A 19 6.79 -6.34 -3.47
C TYR A 19 5.79 -5.30 -2.95
N ALA A 20 4.49 -5.56 -3.12
CA ALA A 20 3.45 -4.67 -2.61
C ALA A 20 3.52 -4.52 -1.08
N GLN A 21 3.72 -5.62 -0.37
CA GLN A 21 3.88 -5.61 1.10
C GLN A 21 5.14 -4.85 1.54
N ASN A 22 6.26 -5.00 0.81
CA ASN A 22 7.48 -4.26 1.14
C ASN A 22 7.31 -2.76 0.96
N ILE A 23 6.61 -2.33 -0.10
CA ILE A 23 6.29 -0.92 -0.33
C ILE A 23 5.33 -0.40 0.75
N GLU A 24 4.27 -1.15 1.04
CA GLU A 24 3.30 -0.81 2.10
C GLU A 24 3.99 -0.61 3.46
N ASN A 25 4.87 -1.55 3.85
CA ASN A 25 5.62 -1.46 5.09
C ASN A 25 6.57 -0.25 5.10
N GLY A 26 7.31 -0.03 4.02
CA GLY A 26 8.21 1.13 3.91
C GLY A 26 7.46 2.47 4.03
N MET A 27 6.25 2.56 3.47
CA MET A 27 5.40 3.74 3.61
C MET A 27 4.86 3.91 5.04
N LYS A 28 4.48 2.81 5.71
CA LYS A 28 4.08 2.84 7.13
C LYS A 28 5.22 3.31 8.03
N ASP A 29 6.43 2.82 7.78
CA ASP A 29 7.63 3.24 8.52
C ASP A 29 7.93 4.71 8.30
N SER A 30 7.86 5.20 7.05
CA SER A 30 8.06 6.62 6.73
C SER A 30 7.02 7.52 7.41
N LEU A 31 5.74 7.10 7.43
CA LEU A 31 4.68 7.80 8.14
C LEU A 31 4.94 7.87 9.64
N ASN A 32 5.37 6.77 10.26
CA ASN A 32 5.68 6.72 11.69
C ASN A 32 6.86 7.64 12.03
N GLN A 33 7.94 7.58 11.24
CA GLN A 33 9.10 8.47 11.42
C GLN A 33 8.72 9.96 11.33
N ALA A 34 7.84 10.32 10.39
CA ALA A 34 7.36 11.70 10.27
C ALA A 34 6.53 12.14 11.49
N LYS A 35 5.66 11.25 12.00
CA LYS A 35 4.89 11.50 13.23
C LYS A 35 5.78 11.64 14.46
N ASP A 36 6.79 10.78 14.60
CA ASP A 36 7.75 10.83 15.70
C ASP A 36 8.57 12.12 15.67
N LEU A 37 9.01 12.55 14.48
CA LEU A 37 9.68 13.83 14.30
C LEU A 37 8.79 15.01 14.69
N LYS A 38 7.50 14.99 14.32
CA LYS A 38 6.54 16.02 14.71
C LYS A 38 6.39 16.08 16.23
N ALA A 39 6.24 14.93 16.88
CA ALA A 39 6.13 14.82 18.33
C ALA A 39 7.37 15.39 19.04
N TYR A 40 8.57 15.01 18.56
CA TYR A 40 9.83 15.52 19.05
C TYR A 40 9.92 17.05 18.94
N VAL A 41 9.68 17.60 17.75
CA VAL A 41 9.76 19.05 17.51
C VAL A 41 8.74 19.83 18.34
N THR A 42 7.55 19.26 18.55
CA THR A 42 6.50 19.87 19.38
C THR A 42 6.90 19.95 20.85
N GLY A 43 7.60 18.94 21.37
CA GLY A 43 8.10 18.92 22.76
C GLY A 43 9.45 19.62 22.97
N ALA A 44 10.16 19.98 21.90
CA ALA A 44 11.45 20.64 21.99
C ALA A 44 11.33 22.10 22.47
N LYS A 45 12.40 22.63 23.07
CA LYS A 45 12.52 24.07 23.42
C LYS A 45 12.79 24.97 22.19
N TRP A 46 12.29 24.57 21.03
CA TRP A 46 12.37 25.35 19.80
C TRP A 46 11.06 26.14 19.64
N ASN A 47 11.16 27.44 19.36
CA ASN A 47 10.01 28.33 19.23
C ASN A 47 10.23 29.33 18.09
N GLY A 48 9.13 29.96 17.64
CA GLY A 48 9.13 31.03 16.64
C GLY A 48 8.73 30.58 15.25
N LYS A 49 8.56 31.54 14.34
CA LYS A 49 7.94 31.34 13.01
C LYS A 49 8.59 30.26 12.16
N THR A 50 9.91 30.05 12.29
CA THR A 50 10.61 28.98 11.56
C THR A 50 10.16 27.59 12.02
N ARG A 51 9.92 27.40 13.33
CA ARG A 51 9.34 26.15 13.85
C ARG A 51 7.95 25.95 13.28
N ASP A 52 7.12 26.98 13.32
CA ASP A 52 5.72 26.88 12.89
C ASP A 52 5.63 26.52 11.40
N ALA A 53 6.48 27.14 10.57
CA ALA A 53 6.60 26.79 9.16
C ALA A 53 7.09 25.34 8.96
N PHE A 54 8.11 24.91 9.71
CA PHE A 54 8.60 23.53 9.66
C PHE A 54 7.50 22.51 10.00
N LEU A 55 6.76 22.74 11.09
CA LEU A 55 5.65 21.88 11.50
C LEU A 55 4.53 21.86 10.45
N SER A 56 4.25 23.01 9.81
CA SER A 56 3.25 23.09 8.74
C SER A 56 3.64 22.24 7.53
N TYR A 57 4.90 22.28 7.10
CA TYR A 57 5.37 21.40 6.02
C TYR A 57 5.38 19.94 6.43
N LEU A 58 5.77 19.64 7.67
CA LEU A 58 5.76 18.27 8.18
C LEU A 58 4.33 17.70 8.24
N ASP A 59 3.32 18.53 8.52
CA ASP A 59 1.92 18.13 8.49
C ASP A 59 1.44 17.73 7.09
N LEU A 60 1.87 18.46 6.05
CA LEU A 60 1.62 18.08 4.66
C LEU A 60 2.27 16.74 4.31
N ILE A 61 3.52 16.53 4.75
CA ILE A 61 4.23 15.26 4.52
C ILE A 61 3.50 14.10 5.21
N ILE A 62 3.06 14.28 6.47
CA ILE A 62 2.30 13.27 7.21
C ILE A 62 0.99 12.96 6.49
N GLN A 63 0.27 13.98 6.00
CA GLN A 63 -0.98 13.78 5.26
C GLN A 63 -0.75 12.93 4.01
N TYR A 64 0.20 13.33 3.14
CA TYR A 64 0.47 12.58 1.91
C TYR A 64 0.96 11.15 2.19
N ASN A 65 1.80 10.95 3.19
CA ASN A 65 2.23 9.60 3.58
C ASN A 65 1.05 8.75 4.05
N SER A 66 0.07 9.33 4.76
CA SER A 66 -1.14 8.62 5.17
C SER A 66 -1.98 8.17 3.96
N GLU A 67 -2.21 9.07 3.01
CA GLU A 67 -2.95 8.77 1.78
C GLU A 67 -2.25 7.67 0.95
N MET A 68 -0.92 7.70 0.86
CA MET A 68 -0.15 6.68 0.17
C MET A 68 -0.21 5.32 0.87
N VAL A 69 -0.17 5.28 2.21
CA VAL A 69 -0.33 4.04 2.98
C VAL A 69 -1.69 3.40 2.67
N GLU A 70 -2.78 4.17 2.71
CA GLU A 70 -4.13 3.67 2.39
C GLU A 70 -4.20 3.11 0.95
N ALA A 71 -3.60 3.82 -0.02
CA ALA A 71 -3.54 3.36 -1.40
C ALA A 71 -2.78 2.03 -1.54
N PHE A 72 -1.63 1.89 -0.89
CA PHE A 72 -0.84 0.66 -0.95
C PHE A 72 -1.50 -0.50 -0.21
N GLU A 73 -2.18 -0.27 0.91
CA GLU A 73 -3.01 -1.30 1.55
C GLU A 73 -4.10 -1.81 0.59
N GLY A 74 -4.74 -0.90 -0.15
CA GLY A 74 -5.69 -1.24 -1.20
C GLY A 74 -5.06 -2.09 -2.31
N HIS A 75 -3.88 -1.71 -2.79
CA HIS A 75 -3.15 -2.47 -3.82
C HIS A 75 -2.72 -3.86 -3.34
N THR A 76 -2.13 -3.97 -2.15
CA THR A 76 -1.76 -5.25 -1.55
C THR A 76 -2.98 -6.15 -1.40
N LYS A 77 -4.11 -5.60 -0.94
CA LYS A 77 -5.37 -6.36 -0.81
C LYS A 77 -5.87 -6.87 -2.16
N ALA A 78 -5.87 -6.03 -3.19
CA ALA A 78 -6.31 -6.41 -4.53
C ALA A 78 -5.47 -7.57 -5.09
N LEU A 79 -4.14 -7.53 -4.92
CA LEU A 79 -3.25 -8.61 -5.36
C LEU A 79 -3.49 -9.92 -4.61
N LYS A 80 -3.74 -9.85 -3.29
CA LYS A 80 -4.08 -11.04 -2.48
C LYS A 80 -5.41 -11.66 -2.91
N GLU A 81 -6.44 -10.86 -3.18
CA GLU A 81 -7.74 -11.36 -3.66
C GLU A 81 -7.65 -11.94 -5.08
N LEU A 82 -6.80 -11.36 -5.94
CA LEU A 82 -6.51 -11.90 -7.26
C LEU A 82 -5.83 -13.27 -7.16
N ASP A 83 -4.78 -13.40 -6.34
CA ASP A 83 -4.09 -14.67 -6.12
C ASP A 83 -5.05 -15.74 -5.59
N LYS A 84 -5.84 -15.41 -4.57
CA LYS A 84 -6.90 -16.29 -4.05
C LYS A 84 -7.89 -16.70 -5.14
N SER A 85 -8.29 -15.77 -6.00
CA SER A 85 -9.22 -16.06 -7.09
C SER A 85 -8.63 -17.02 -8.12
N ILE A 86 -7.33 -16.90 -8.42
CA ILE A 86 -6.61 -17.81 -9.31
C ILE A 86 -6.55 -19.22 -8.69
N GLN A 87 -6.12 -19.32 -7.43
CA GLN A 87 -5.98 -20.60 -6.74
C GLN A 87 -7.32 -21.34 -6.56
N THR A 88 -8.40 -20.61 -6.28
CA THR A 88 -9.73 -21.19 -6.02
C THR A 88 -10.62 -21.30 -7.26
N TYR A 89 -10.16 -20.88 -8.44
CA TYR A 89 -10.95 -20.89 -9.67
C TYR A 89 -11.47 -22.30 -10.00
N GLY A 90 -10.63 -23.32 -9.84
CA GLY A 90 -10.98 -24.71 -10.10
C GLY A 90 -12.08 -25.28 -9.20
N ASP A 91 -12.27 -24.70 -8.02
CA ASP A 91 -13.24 -25.15 -7.01
C ASP A 91 -14.60 -24.48 -7.15
N ARG A 92 -14.73 -23.51 -8.06
CA ARG A 92 -16.01 -22.86 -8.34
C ARG A 92 -17.03 -23.90 -8.83
N PRO A 93 -18.27 -23.91 -8.30
CA PRO A 93 -19.28 -24.91 -8.66
C PRO A 93 -19.47 -25.06 -10.17
N GLU A 94 -19.43 -23.96 -10.91
CA GLU A 94 -19.57 -23.91 -12.37
C GLU A 94 -18.40 -24.60 -13.07
N VAL A 95 -17.16 -24.35 -12.61
CA VAL A 95 -15.95 -24.96 -13.18
C VAL A 95 -15.90 -26.45 -12.85
N ARG A 96 -16.29 -26.84 -11.63
CA ARG A 96 -16.40 -28.26 -11.24
C ARG A 96 -17.45 -28.98 -12.07
N ALA A 97 -18.60 -28.36 -12.32
CA ALA A 97 -19.65 -28.94 -13.16
C ALA A 97 -19.17 -29.19 -14.59
N ILE A 98 -18.38 -28.27 -15.17
CA ILE A 98 -17.78 -28.47 -16.50
C ILE A 98 -16.72 -29.57 -16.50
N LYS A 99 -15.88 -29.66 -15.46
CA LYS A 99 -14.83 -30.71 -15.35
C LYS A 99 -15.37 -32.13 -15.10
N GLN A 100 -16.61 -32.23 -14.60
CA GLN A 100 -17.29 -33.50 -14.35
C GLN A 100 -18.14 -33.99 -15.54
N LEU A 101 -18.20 -33.19 -16.61
CA LEU A 101 -18.61 -33.59 -17.95
C LEU A 101 -17.37 -34.00 -18.78
#